data_AF-A0A3D2THY9-F1
#
_entry.id   AF-A0A3D2THY9-F1
#
_cell.length_a   1.000
_cell.length_b   1.000
_cell.length_c   1.000
_cell.angle_alpha   90.00
_cell.angle_beta   90.00
_cell.angle_gamma   90.00
#
_symmetry.space_group_name_H-M   'P 1'
#
loop_
_entity.id
_entity.type
_entity.pdbx_description
1 polymer ?
#
loop_
_entity_poly.entity_id
_entity_poly.type
_entity_poly.pdbx_seq_one_letter_code
_entity_poly.pdbx_strand_id
1 'polypeptide(L)'
;MTPDSKRFLHPEAIRRIGRLELRAQHIVEGLLSGLHRSPYFGQSVEFLQHRQYAPGDDLRHVDWKVWAKQDRLYVKQFEEDT
;
A
#
# COMPACT_ATOMS: atom_id res chain seq x y z
N MET A 1 27.16 -13.59 -32.90
CA MET A 1 26.81 -12.27 -33.47
C MET A 1 25.56 -11.77 -32.75
N THR A 2 25.71 -11.00 -31.68
CA THR A 2 24.56 -10.40 -30.98
C THR A 2 23.90 -9.39 -31.92
N PRO A 3 22.60 -9.51 -32.23
CA PRO A 3 21.94 -8.53 -33.06
C PRO A 3 22.04 -7.16 -32.38
N ASP A 4 22.42 -6.14 -33.15
CA ASP A 4 22.56 -4.77 -32.66
C ASP A 4 21.18 -4.25 -32.20
N SER A 5 20.94 -4.38 -30.90
CA SER A 5 19.68 -4.02 -30.24
C SER A 5 19.40 -2.52 -30.36
N LYS A 6 20.43 -1.69 -30.60
CA LYS A 6 20.28 -0.24 -30.81
C LYS A 6 19.40 0.10 -32.00
N ARG A 7 19.34 -0.77 -33.02
CA ARG A 7 18.47 -0.58 -34.19
C ARG A 7 16.97 -0.63 -33.85
N PHE A 8 16.60 -1.34 -32.79
CA PHE A 8 15.20 -1.53 -32.38
C PHE A 8 14.78 -0.63 -31.22
N LEU A 9 15.74 0.00 -30.54
CA LEU A 9 15.55 0.89 -29.41
C LEU A 9 15.33 2.34 -29.88
N HIS A 10 14.31 2.57 -30.71
CA HIS A 10 13.94 3.91 -31.12
C HIS A 10 13.50 4.76 -29.90
N PRO A 11 13.98 6.01 -29.74
CA PRO A 11 13.66 6.86 -28.60
C PRO A 11 12.14 7.03 -28.35
N GLU A 12 11.36 7.07 -29.42
CA GLU A 12 9.90 7.18 -29.38
C GLU A 12 9.25 5.91 -28.78
N ALA A 13 9.78 4.73 -29.11
CA ALA A 13 9.30 3.46 -28.57
C ALA A 13 9.62 3.35 -27.07
N ILE A 14 10.82 3.76 -26.65
CA ILE A 14 11.24 3.78 -25.24
C ILE A 14 10.34 4.73 -24.43
N ARG A 15 10.06 5.94 -24.94
CA ARG A 15 9.13 6.89 -24.30
C ARG A 15 7.71 6.35 -24.17
N ARG A 16 7.30 5.42 -25.02
CA ARG A 16 5.98 4.77 -24.95
C ARG A 16 5.96 3.67 -23.89
N ILE A 17 7.04 2.89 -23.79
CA ILE A 17 7.19 1.84 -22.78
C ILE A 17 7.15 2.42 -21.36
N GLY A 18 7.91 3.48 -21.08
CA GLY A 18 7.89 4.12 -19.75
C GLY A 18 6.51 4.65 -19.34
N ARG A 19 5.67 5.08 -20.30
CA ARG A 19 4.29 5.48 -20.04
C ARG A 19 3.34 4.30 -19.78
N LEU A 20 3.62 3.14 -20.37
CA LEU A 20 2.84 1.92 -20.13
C LEU A 20 3.09 1.36 -18.74
N GLU A 21 4.35 1.41 -18.27
CA GLU A 21 4.74 0.96 -16.93
C GLU A 21 4.02 1.77 -15.83
N LEU A 22 4.02 3.11 -15.94
CA LEU A 22 3.31 3.98 -14.99
C LEU A 22 1.80 3.73 -14.97
N ARG A 23 1.19 3.47 -16.13
CA ARG A 23 -0.26 3.16 -16.21
C ARG A 23 -0.58 1.79 -15.63
N ALA A 24 0.25 0.78 -15.90
CA ALA A 24 0.08 -0.55 -15.34
C ALA A 24 0.19 -0.52 -13.81
N GLN A 25 1.14 0.25 -13.26
CA GLN A 25 1.27 0.44 -11.81
C GLN A 25 0.02 1.07 -11.20
N HIS A 26 -0.52 2.15 -11.77
CA HIS A 26 -1.75 2.78 -11.27
C HIS A 26 -2.97 1.85 -11.36
N ILE A 27 -3.07 1.04 -12.41
CA ILE A 27 -4.18 0.08 -12.58
C ILE A 27 -4.06 -1.05 -11.54
N VAL A 28 -2.86 -1.58 -11.32
CA VAL A 28 -2.62 -2.64 -10.32
C VAL A 28 -2.85 -2.11 -8.91
N GLU A 29 -2.37 -0.92 -8.58
CA GLU A 29 -2.63 -0.27 -7.28
C GLU A 29 -4.13 0.00 -7.07
N GLY A 30 -4.83 0.52 -8.08
CA GLY A 30 -6.28 0.75 -8.03
C GLY A 30 -7.09 -0.55 -7.95
N LEU A 31 -6.67 -1.60 -8.65
CA LEU A 31 -7.29 -2.92 -8.62
C LEU A 31 -7.07 -3.59 -7.26
N LEU A 32 -5.84 -3.61 -6.75
CA LEU A 32 -5.53 -4.15 -5.42
C LEU A 32 -6.27 -3.37 -4.32
N SER A 33 -6.35 -2.04 -4.44
CA SER A 33 -7.12 -1.21 -3.50
C SER A 33 -8.64 -1.45 -3.59
N GLY A 34 -9.16 -1.83 -4.77
CA GLY A 34 -10.58 -2.14 -4.98
C GLY A 34 -10.97 -3.59 -4.66
N LEU A 35 -10.01 -4.53 -4.68
CA LEU A 35 -10.21 -5.94 -4.32
C LEU A 35 -10.32 -6.17 -2.81
N HIS A 36 -9.81 -5.24 -2.01
CA HIS A 36 -10.10 -5.19 -0.58
C HIS A 36 -11.37 -4.37 -0.30
N ARG A 37 -12.52 -4.79 -0.86
CA ARG A 37 -13.78 -4.40 -0.22
C ARG A 37 -13.80 -5.03 1.16
N SER A 38 -13.73 -4.20 2.18
CA SER A 38 -14.09 -4.60 3.54
C SER A 38 -15.45 -5.31 3.50
N PRO A 39 -15.61 -6.50 4.09
CA PRO A 39 -16.92 -7.15 4.20
C PRO A 39 -17.88 -6.35 5.10
N TYR A 40 -17.36 -5.35 5.82
CA TYR A 40 -18.14 -4.46 6.67
C TYR A 40 -18.62 -3.24 5.86
N PHE A 41 -19.68 -3.46 5.10
CA PHE A 41 -20.49 -2.38 4.57
C PHE A 41 -21.34 -1.84 5.73
N GLY A 42 -20.88 -0.78 6.43
CA GLY A 42 -21.73 -0.04 7.37
C GLY A 42 -21.21 0.36 8.75
N GLN A 43 -19.90 0.37 9.03
CA GLN A 43 -19.35 1.04 10.22
C GLN A 43 -18.04 1.73 9.81
N SER A 44 -18.05 3.07 9.75
CA SER A 44 -16.82 3.83 9.59
C SER A 44 -16.05 3.73 10.89
N VAL A 45 -15.10 2.80 10.94
CA VAL A 45 -14.17 2.63 12.06
C VAL A 45 -13.18 3.79 11.98
N GLU A 46 -13.59 4.97 12.44
CA GLU A 46 -12.78 6.19 12.38
C GLU A 46 -11.56 6.02 13.30
N PHE A 47 -10.39 6.39 12.77
CA PHE A 47 -9.16 6.32 13.55
C PHE A 47 -9.25 7.29 14.74
N LEU A 48 -9.04 6.77 15.95
CA LEU A 48 -9.07 7.57 17.16
C LEU A 48 -7.67 8.06 17.53
N GLN A 49 -6.74 7.14 17.82
CA GLN A 49 -5.38 7.48 18.24
C GLN A 49 -4.40 6.30 18.14
N HIS A 50 -3.11 6.60 18.26
CA HIS A 50 -2.08 5.61 18.57
C HIS A 50 -1.90 5.51 20.09
N ARG A 51 -1.95 4.30 20.63
CA ARG A 51 -1.60 4.01 22.02
C ARG A 51 -0.34 3.16 22.07
N GLN A 52 0.51 3.34 23.07
CA GLN A 52 1.64 2.42 23.30
C GLN A 52 1.13 1.00 23.56
N TYR A 53 1.77 0.02 22.94
CA TYR A 53 1.45 -1.40 23.12
C TYR A 53 1.64 -1.84 24.58
N ALA A 54 0.70 -2.66 25.06
CA ALA A 54 0.76 -3.35 26.33
C ALA A 54 0.57 -4.87 26.13
N PRO A 55 1.16 -5.72 27.00
CA PRO A 55 0.90 -7.16 26.97
C PRO A 55 -0.60 -7.44 27.06
N GLY A 56 -1.12 -8.23 26.12
CA GLY A 56 -2.55 -8.51 25.98
C GLY A 56 -3.21 -7.80 24.79
N ASP A 57 -2.53 -6.81 24.22
CA ASP A 57 -2.99 -6.17 22.98
C ASP A 57 -2.87 -7.12 21.79
N ASP A 58 -3.88 -7.07 20.93
CA ASP A 58 -3.90 -7.84 19.68
C ASP A 58 -2.87 -7.26 18.69
N LEU A 59 -1.90 -8.10 18.31
CA LEU A 59 -0.83 -7.75 17.37
C LEU A 59 -1.33 -7.34 15.98
N ARG A 60 -2.56 -7.72 15.60
CA ARG A 60 -3.20 -7.29 14.35
C ARG A 60 -3.40 -5.77 14.28
N HIS A 61 -3.49 -5.10 15.43
CA HIS A 61 -3.67 -3.65 15.51
C HIS A 61 -2.34 -2.88 15.63
N VAL A 62 -1.19 -3.56 15.64
CA VAL A 62 0.12 -2.91 15.73
C VAL A 62 0.42 -2.11 14.46
N ASP A 63 0.86 -0.87 14.65
CA ASP A 63 1.33 -0.02 13.56
C ASP A 63 2.82 -0.30 13.26
N TRP A 64 3.05 -1.27 12.37
CA TRP A 64 4.39 -1.64 11.91
C TRP A 64 5.16 -0.49 11.25
N LYS A 65 4.45 0.50 10.67
CA LYS A 65 5.08 1.67 10.06
C LYS A 65 5.63 2.63 11.11
N VAL A 66 4.95 2.76 12.25
CA VAL A 66 5.47 3.54 13.39
C VAL A 66 6.63 2.81 14.04
N TRP A 67 6.51 1.49 14.25
CA TRP A 67 7.61 0.68 14.77
C TRP A 67 8.87 0.80 13.91
N ALA A 68 8.77 0.66 12.59
CA ALA A 68 9.91 0.79 11.68
C ALA A 68 10.61 2.16 11.73
N LYS A 69 9.94 3.21 12.23
CA LYS A 69 10.51 4.58 12.32
C LYS A 69 11.04 4.93 13.69
N GLN A 70 10.42 4.40 14.74
CA GLN A 70 10.63 4.85 16.12
C GLN A 70 11.13 3.74 17.05
N ASP A 71 11.22 2.50 16.55
CA ASP A 71 11.55 1.28 17.30
C ASP A 71 10.73 1.15 18.59
N ARG A 72 9.45 1.55 18.50
CA ARG A 72 8.48 1.52 19.59
C ARG A 72 7.18 0.93 19.07
N LEU A 73 6.58 0.04 19.87
CA LEU A 73 5.32 -0.61 19.53
C LEU A 73 4.14 0.29 19.91
N TYR A 74 3.32 0.58 18.91
CA TYR A 74 2.07 1.31 19.04
C TYR A 74 0.93 0.50 18.42
N VAL A 75 -0.25 0.56 19.02
CA VAL A 75 -1.48 -0.02 18.51
C VAL A 75 -2.41 1.09 18.02
N LYS A 76 -3.10 0.85 16.90
CA LYS A 76 -4.14 1.74 16.38
C LYS A 76 -5.42 1.50 17.15
N GLN A 77 -5.98 2.56 17.71
CA GLN A 77 -7.32 2.57 18.28
C GLN A 77 -8.28 3.22 17.30
N PHE A 78 -9.51 2.73 17.29
CA PHE A 78 -10.58 3.23 16.45
C PHE A 78 -11.82 3.47 17.30
N GLU A 79 -12.67 4.40 16.89
CA GLU A 79 -13.97 4.61 17.56
C GLU A 79 -14.87 3.39 17.31
N GLU A 80 -15.32 2.74 18.39
CA GLU A 80 -16.37 1.72 18.34
C GLU A 80 -17.73 2.44 18.49
N ASP A 81 -18.57 2.40 17.45
CA ASP A 81 -19.99 2.77 17.56
C ASP A 81 -20.67 1.78 18.53
N THR A 82 -21.16 2.28 19.67
CA THR A 82 -21.92 1.51 20.67
C THR A 82 -23.29 1.11 20.14
#